data_AF-A0A1F7F4Q3-F1
#
_entry.id   AF-A0A1F7F4Q3-F1
#
_cell.length_a   1.000
_cell.length_b   1.000
_cell.length_c   1.000
_cell.angle_alpha   90.00
_cell.angle_beta   90.00
_cell.angle_gamma   90.00
#
_symmetry.space_group_name_H-M   'P 1'
#
loop_
_entity.id
_entity.type
_entity.pdbx_description
1 polymer ?
#
loop_
_entity_poly.entity_id
_entity_poly.type
_entity_poly.pdbx_seq_one_letter_code
_entity_poly.pdbx_strand_id
1 'polypeptide(L)'
;MIALILLLLSLSFAEERVDVLFLTNPGAYSILNQYEQPLSNEEKRLFSSPVPLIILNREELLGDQITTSLKGSFHNTVWHVLKDEDGRFKGKPDSAGRAELKGCVLLNDTITILKAQSVAYGTGPSALQKSGLFTANERLVRLFRYRNAYCLASVSGPIKIRWSALTPASAWKATHARQVDISADTLDAASCSAVRAVCEAANKSYDAFFSHFNTLTSQDKSAPRWKTVCTSSEIKCTLSGAPSVGDALYESTRSLVRTMENALIGKPIRMTFSTNEIMVAPKGGAQ
;
A
#
# COMPACT_ATOMS: atom_id res chain seq x y z
N MET A 1 22.76 -43.09 15.76
CA MET A 1 21.94 -42.68 14.60
C MET A 1 20.51 -42.46 15.08
N ILE A 2 19.89 -41.33 14.70
CA ILE A 2 18.48 -40.97 14.94
C ILE A 2 18.17 -40.46 16.37
N ALA A 3 18.70 -39.29 16.75
CA ALA A 3 18.12 -38.49 17.84
C ALA A 3 18.44 -36.98 17.74
N LEU A 4 18.77 -36.46 16.53
CA LEU A 4 19.18 -35.05 16.37
C LEU A 4 18.72 -34.41 15.05
N ILE A 5 17.59 -34.86 14.48
CA ILE A 5 16.98 -34.27 13.28
C ILE A 5 15.47 -34.20 13.47
N LEU A 6 15.04 -33.50 14.52
CA LEU A 6 13.64 -33.10 14.72
C LEU A 6 13.57 -31.72 15.38
N LEU A 7 14.58 -30.88 15.14
CA LEU A 7 14.39 -29.43 15.16
C LEU A 7 13.70 -29.07 13.83
N LEU A 8 12.45 -29.52 13.71
CA LEU A 8 11.54 -29.11 12.66
C LEU A 8 11.54 -27.59 12.68
N LEU A 9 12.02 -27.02 11.57
CA LEU A 9 11.84 -25.64 11.19
C LEU A 9 10.36 -25.28 11.30
N SER A 10 9.92 -24.86 12.48
CA SER A 10 8.85 -23.89 12.58
C SER A 10 9.45 -22.57 12.11
N LEU A 11 9.53 -22.41 10.78
CA LEU A 11 9.48 -21.09 10.17
C LEU A 11 8.13 -20.52 10.57
N SER A 12 8.07 -19.96 11.78
CA SER A 12 7.01 -19.07 12.19
C SER A 12 7.03 -17.97 11.15
N PHE A 13 6.07 -17.99 10.22
CA PHE A 13 5.74 -16.80 9.46
C PHE A 13 5.38 -15.74 10.50
N ALA A 14 6.36 -14.93 10.89
CA ALA A 14 6.16 -13.88 11.86
C ALA A 14 5.09 -12.97 11.27
N GLU A 15 3.93 -12.95 11.92
CA GLU A 15 2.82 -12.10 11.56
C GLU A 15 3.34 -10.65 11.60
N GLU A 16 3.40 -9.98 10.46
CA GLU A 16 3.97 -8.62 10.37
C GLU A 16 3.11 -7.69 11.23
N ARG A 17 3.76 -7.06 12.21
CA ARG A 17 3.12 -6.16 13.15
C ARG A 17 3.53 -4.73 12.89
N VAL A 18 2.54 -3.85 12.85
CA VAL A 18 2.71 -2.42 12.60
C VAL A 18 1.92 -1.59 13.61
N ASP A 19 2.37 -0.38 13.85
CA ASP A 19 1.58 0.62 14.57
C ASP A 19 0.78 1.45 13.56
N VAL A 20 -0.44 1.84 13.92
CA VAL A 20 -1.34 2.60 13.03
C VAL A 20 -1.84 3.85 13.75
N LEU A 21 -1.76 5.00 13.07
CA LEU A 21 -2.48 6.22 13.43
C LEU A 21 -3.79 6.25 12.65
N PHE A 22 -4.91 6.07 13.35
CA PHE A 22 -6.24 6.15 12.76
C PHE A 22 -6.81 7.56 12.92
N LEU A 23 -6.98 8.29 11.81
CA LEU A 23 -7.55 9.63 11.77
C LEU A 23 -9.03 9.55 11.38
N THR A 24 -9.93 10.05 12.21
CA THR A 24 -11.38 9.96 11.91
C THR A 24 -11.84 11.11 11.02
N ASN A 25 -11.34 12.31 11.28
CA ASN A 25 -11.49 13.46 10.40
C ASN A 25 -10.11 13.97 9.97
N PRO A 26 -9.47 13.32 8.96
CA PRO A 26 -8.12 13.68 8.58
C PRO A 26 -8.01 15.10 8.00
N GLY A 27 -9.08 15.65 7.42
CA GLY A 27 -9.10 17.02 6.91
C GLY A 27 -8.91 18.11 7.98
N ALA A 28 -9.02 17.77 9.26
CA ALA A 28 -8.71 18.67 10.36
C ALA A 28 -7.22 18.69 10.74
N TYR A 29 -6.40 17.81 10.17
CA TYR A 29 -4.96 17.73 10.43
C TYR A 29 -4.18 18.42 9.31
N SER A 30 -3.04 19.01 9.65
CA SER A 30 -2.08 19.48 8.66
C SER A 30 -1.30 18.29 8.10
N ILE A 31 -1.70 17.82 6.92
CA ILE A 31 -1.11 16.68 6.22
C ILE A 31 -0.41 17.17 4.95
N LEU A 32 0.80 16.66 4.70
CA LEU A 32 1.56 16.87 3.47
C LEU A 32 1.68 15.54 2.72
N ASN A 33 1.86 15.64 1.40
CA ASN A 33 2.14 14.49 0.55
C ASN A 33 3.59 14.01 0.70
N GLN A 34 3.95 12.97 -0.04
CA GLN A 34 5.29 12.37 -0.02
C GLN A 34 6.43 13.30 -0.44
N TYR A 35 6.12 14.46 -1.03
CA TYR A 35 7.07 15.49 -1.44
C TYR A 35 7.07 16.68 -0.48
N GLU A 36 6.46 16.54 0.70
CA GLU A 36 6.35 17.59 1.73
C GLU A 36 5.56 18.81 1.24
N GLN A 37 4.65 18.62 0.29
CA GLN A 37 3.80 19.67 -0.26
C GLN A 37 2.38 19.59 0.30
N PRO A 38 1.66 20.73 0.38
CA PRO A 38 0.24 20.73 0.70
C PRO A 38 -0.56 19.84 -0.24
N LEU A 39 -1.57 19.16 0.30
CA LEU A 39 -2.42 18.26 -0.50
C LEU A 39 -3.13 19.02 -1.63
N SER A 40 -3.04 18.47 -2.84
CA SER A 40 -3.85 18.83 -4.00
C SER A 40 -5.34 18.55 -3.76
N ASN A 41 -6.20 19.06 -4.63
CA ASN A 41 -7.65 18.84 -4.54
C ASN A 41 -8.03 17.36 -4.66
N GLU A 42 -7.26 16.58 -5.42
CA GLU A 42 -7.49 15.14 -5.56
C GLU A 42 -7.07 14.39 -4.29
N GLU A 43 -5.88 14.70 -3.74
CA GLU A 43 -5.41 14.09 -2.50
C GLU A 43 -6.33 14.43 -1.32
N LYS A 44 -6.85 15.66 -1.24
CA LYS A 44 -7.85 16.05 -0.24
C LYS A 44 -9.10 15.17 -0.25
N ARG A 45 -9.49 14.61 -1.41
CA ARG A 45 -10.63 13.66 -1.48
C ARG A 45 -10.32 12.35 -0.78
N LEU A 46 -9.07 11.87 -0.79
CA LEU A 46 -8.67 10.68 -0.03
C LEU A 46 -8.83 10.88 1.47
N PHE A 47 -8.54 12.10 1.94
CA PHE A 47 -8.67 12.52 3.33
C PHE A 47 -10.05 13.09 3.70
N SER A 48 -11.06 12.87 2.86
CA SER A 48 -12.46 13.22 3.15
C SER A 48 -13.19 12.18 4.02
N SER A 49 -12.55 11.04 4.26
CA SER A 49 -13.07 9.93 5.06
C SER A 49 -12.01 9.46 6.07
N PRO A 50 -12.35 8.63 7.06
CA PRO A 50 -11.37 8.13 8.02
C PRO A 50 -10.18 7.43 7.33
N VAL A 51 -8.97 7.69 7.81
CA VAL A 51 -7.73 7.17 7.23
C VAL A 51 -6.87 6.44 8.28
N PRO A 52 -6.53 5.17 8.06
CA PRO A 52 -5.50 4.47 8.82
C PRO A 52 -4.11 4.67 8.18
N LEU A 53 -3.26 5.48 8.81
CA LEU A 53 -1.86 5.61 8.44
C LEU A 53 -1.03 4.56 9.19
N ILE A 54 -0.35 3.66 8.47
CA ILE A 54 0.68 2.79 9.04
C ILE A 54 1.86 3.67 9.42
N ILE A 55 2.27 3.67 10.68
CA ILE A 55 3.33 4.53 11.18
C ILE A 55 4.68 3.98 10.70
N LEU A 56 5.44 4.79 9.97
CA LEU A 56 6.79 4.46 9.50
C LEU A 56 7.85 5.14 10.37
N ASN A 57 7.64 6.40 10.71
CA ASN A 57 8.47 7.15 11.68
C ASN A 57 7.57 8.08 12.49
N ARG A 58 7.74 8.11 13.81
CA ARG A 58 6.96 8.95 14.72
C ARG A 58 7.45 10.39 14.78
N GLU A 59 8.72 10.63 14.52
CA GLU A 59 9.41 11.91 14.69
C GLU A 59 10.35 12.14 13.51
N GLU A 60 9.77 12.33 12.33
CA GLU A 60 10.50 12.66 11.10
C GLU A 60 10.67 14.18 11.01
N LEU A 61 11.91 14.63 10.83
CA LEU A 61 12.19 16.02 10.43
C LEU A 61 12.01 16.16 8.91
N LEU A 62 11.30 17.20 8.49
CA LEU A 62 11.15 17.52 7.07
C LEU A 62 12.45 18.06 6.46
N GLY A 63 12.45 18.35 5.17
CA GLY A 63 13.59 18.88 4.43
C GLY A 63 14.18 20.18 4.99
N ASP A 64 13.39 20.95 5.74
CA ASP A 64 13.84 22.15 6.46
C ASP A 64 14.65 21.86 7.73
N GLN A 65 14.74 20.59 8.16
CA GLN A 65 15.43 20.12 9.36
C GLN A 65 14.90 20.71 10.68
N ILE A 66 13.73 21.34 10.67
CA ILE A 66 13.12 22.02 11.82
C ILE A 66 11.71 21.48 12.05
N THR A 67 10.91 21.39 10.99
CA THR A 67 9.52 20.96 11.09
C THR A 67 9.45 19.47 11.37
N THR A 68 8.82 19.12 12.49
CA THR A 68 8.61 17.72 12.89
C THR A 68 7.28 17.18 12.35
N SER A 69 7.26 15.92 11.95
CA SER A 69 6.08 15.22 11.45
C SER A 69 6.04 13.75 11.88
N LEU A 70 4.85 13.16 11.85
CA LEU A 70 4.72 11.70 11.77
C LEU A 70 4.70 11.29 10.30
N LYS A 71 5.62 10.42 9.92
CA LYS A 71 5.66 9.78 8.60
C LYS A 71 4.86 8.50 8.65
N GLY A 72 3.81 8.43 7.83
CA GLY A 72 2.96 7.24 7.73
C GLY A 72 2.69 6.84 6.29
N SER A 73 2.24 5.62 6.07
CA SER A 73 1.79 5.16 4.76
C SER A 73 0.32 4.79 4.76
N PHE A 74 -0.35 5.13 3.66
CA PHE A 74 -1.71 4.72 3.37
C PHE A 74 -1.89 4.59 1.86
N HIS A 75 -2.46 3.47 1.41
CA HIS A 75 -2.47 3.07 0.00
C HIS A 75 -1.08 3.11 -0.66
N ASN A 76 -0.05 2.67 0.07
CA ASN A 76 1.34 2.64 -0.39
C ASN A 76 1.97 4.00 -0.73
N THR A 77 1.26 5.11 -0.46
CA THR A 77 1.80 6.47 -0.53
C THR A 77 2.24 6.92 0.85
N VAL A 78 3.37 7.64 0.92
CA VAL A 78 3.85 8.26 2.15
C VAL A 78 3.14 9.59 2.38
N TRP A 79 2.78 9.84 3.63
CA TRP A 79 2.11 11.05 4.07
C TRP A 79 2.80 11.55 5.34
N HIS A 80 2.86 12.87 5.49
CA HIS A 80 3.46 13.51 6.66
C HIS A 80 2.37 14.25 7.42
N VAL A 81 2.11 13.85 8.67
CA VAL A 81 1.19 14.56 9.56
C VAL A 81 2.01 15.47 10.45
N LEU A 82 1.88 16.78 10.26
CA LEU A 82 2.72 17.77 10.94
C LEU A 82 2.48 17.80 12.44
N LYS A 83 3.56 18.07 13.18
CA LYS A 83 3.53 18.34 14.61
C LYS A 83 3.97 19.77 14.91
N ASP A 84 3.48 20.32 16.00
CA ASP A 84 3.96 21.59 16.57
C ASP A 84 5.20 21.36 17.43
N GLU A 85 5.72 22.44 18.01
CA GLU A 85 6.92 22.44 18.85
C GLU A 85 6.74 21.60 20.13
N ASP A 86 5.50 21.42 20.59
CA ASP A 86 5.16 20.55 21.73
C ASP A 86 4.98 19.07 21.31
N GLY A 87 5.22 18.74 20.04
CA GLY A 87 5.05 17.40 19.49
C GLY A 87 3.60 16.97 19.25
N ARG A 88 2.63 17.89 19.37
CA ARG A 88 1.20 17.65 19.11
C ARG A 88 0.89 17.84 17.63
N PHE A 89 -0.10 17.13 17.11
CA PHE A 89 -0.45 17.25 15.69
C PHE A 89 -1.03 18.65 15.37
N LYS A 90 -0.53 19.29 14.31
CA LYS A 90 -1.01 20.59 13.85
C LYS A 90 -2.39 20.47 13.18
N GLY A 91 -3.18 21.54 13.28
CA GLY A 91 -4.53 21.65 12.73
C GLY A 91 -5.58 21.91 13.81
N LYS A 92 -6.73 21.24 13.73
CA LYS A 92 -7.81 21.25 14.73
C LYS A 92 -8.02 19.83 15.31
N PRO A 93 -7.00 19.21 15.93
CA PRO A 93 -7.04 17.79 16.32
C PRO A 93 -8.06 17.48 17.42
N ASP A 94 -8.34 18.43 18.32
CA ASP A 94 -9.11 18.20 19.55
C ASP A 94 -10.56 17.78 19.29
N SER A 95 -11.13 18.18 18.15
CA SER A 95 -12.48 17.78 17.71
C SER A 95 -12.47 16.75 16.57
N ALA A 96 -11.29 16.38 16.06
CA ALA A 96 -11.16 15.59 14.84
C ALA A 96 -11.14 14.08 15.06
N GLY A 97 -10.87 13.64 16.29
CA GLY A 97 -10.80 12.22 16.66
C GLY A 97 -9.58 11.49 16.05
N ARG A 98 -8.76 10.89 16.92
CA ARG A 98 -7.66 10.00 16.53
C ARG A 98 -7.55 8.81 17.47
N ALA A 99 -6.96 7.73 16.99
CA ALA A 99 -6.52 6.63 17.82
C ALA A 99 -5.14 6.14 17.35
N GLU A 100 -4.25 5.86 18.30
CA GLU A 100 -3.02 5.13 18.02
C GLU A 100 -3.22 3.66 18.40
N LEU A 101 -3.12 2.79 17.40
CA LEU A 101 -3.35 1.36 17.52
C LEU A 101 -1.99 0.66 17.41
N LYS A 102 -1.53 0.09 18.53
CA LYS A 102 -0.21 -0.55 18.59
C LYS A 102 -0.28 -2.04 18.26
N GLY A 103 0.74 -2.55 17.57
CA GLY A 103 0.91 -3.98 17.30
C GLY A 103 -0.22 -4.60 16.45
N CYS A 104 -0.76 -3.82 15.51
CA CYS A 104 -1.71 -4.28 14.51
C CYS A 104 -1.09 -5.32 13.60
N VAL A 105 -1.85 -6.37 13.28
CA VAL A 105 -1.44 -7.40 12.33
C VAL A 105 -1.74 -6.91 10.91
N LEU A 106 -0.73 -6.77 10.07
CA LEU A 106 -0.91 -6.42 8.66
C LEU A 106 -1.47 -7.61 7.87
N LEU A 107 -2.49 -7.39 7.02
CA LEU A 107 -3.15 -8.46 6.26
C LEU A 107 -3.15 -8.20 4.75
N ASN A 108 -3.60 -7.00 4.35
CA ASN A 108 -3.72 -6.55 2.96
C ASN A 108 -4.34 -7.53 1.96
N ASP A 109 -5.23 -8.42 2.41
CA ASP A 109 -5.87 -9.41 1.55
C ASP A 109 -7.34 -9.06 1.28
N THR A 110 -7.91 -9.66 0.24
CA THR A 110 -9.30 -9.42 -0.14
C THR A 110 -10.22 -10.47 0.47
N ILE A 111 -11.36 -10.03 0.98
CA ILE A 111 -12.45 -10.90 1.41
C ILE A 111 -13.70 -10.67 0.55
N THR A 112 -14.56 -11.66 0.51
CA THR A 112 -15.93 -11.52 0.00
C THR A 112 -16.90 -11.83 1.12
N ILE A 113 -17.84 -10.91 1.33
CA ILE A 113 -18.96 -11.09 2.25
C ILE A 113 -19.97 -12.02 1.60
N LEU A 114 -20.28 -13.14 2.24
CA LEU A 114 -21.20 -14.16 1.70
C LEU A 114 -22.65 -13.90 2.12
N LYS A 115 -22.84 -13.29 3.29
CA LYS A 115 -24.14 -12.93 3.85
C LYS A 115 -24.04 -11.54 4.45
N ALA A 116 -25.13 -10.78 4.42
CA ALA A 116 -25.14 -9.45 5.04
C ALA A 116 -24.69 -9.55 6.50
N GLN A 117 -23.78 -8.66 6.90
CA GLN A 117 -23.18 -8.65 8.24
C GLN A 117 -23.23 -7.24 8.81
N SER A 118 -23.40 -7.12 10.12
CA SER A 118 -23.29 -5.84 10.80
C SER A 118 -21.85 -5.31 10.68
N VAL A 119 -21.76 -4.01 10.47
CA VAL A 119 -20.49 -3.28 10.43
C VAL A 119 -20.58 -2.12 11.36
N ALA A 120 -19.45 -1.66 11.84
CA ALA A 120 -19.43 -0.42 12.56
C ALA A 120 -18.38 0.58 12.04
N TYR A 121 -18.69 1.84 12.32
CA TYR A 121 -17.92 3.01 11.93
C TYR A 121 -17.40 3.69 13.21
N GLY A 122 -16.18 4.24 13.17
CA GLY A 122 -15.59 4.95 14.31
C GLY A 122 -14.06 5.07 14.23
N THR A 123 -13.46 5.67 15.27
CA THR A 123 -12.00 5.84 15.46
C THR A 123 -11.25 4.52 15.68
N GLY A 124 -11.97 3.42 15.83
CA GLY A 124 -11.45 2.11 16.17
C GLY A 124 -12.55 1.17 16.64
N PRO A 125 -12.24 -0.11 16.92
CA PRO A 125 -13.23 -1.11 17.33
C PRO A 125 -13.84 -0.86 18.71
N SER A 126 -13.26 0.03 19.52
CA SER A 126 -13.80 0.44 20.83
C SER A 126 -14.76 1.63 20.74
N ALA A 127 -14.85 2.31 19.60
CA ALA A 127 -15.69 3.49 19.37
C ALA A 127 -16.76 3.22 18.29
N LEU A 128 -17.18 1.96 18.15
CA LEU A 128 -18.18 1.50 17.20
C LEU A 128 -19.57 2.05 17.58
N GLN A 129 -19.87 3.28 17.15
CA GLN A 129 -21.10 3.99 17.55
C GLN A 129 -22.22 3.93 16.50
N LYS A 130 -21.92 3.57 15.24
CA LYS A 130 -22.91 3.45 14.17
C LYS A 130 -22.87 2.07 13.56
N SER A 131 -24.02 1.41 13.44
CA SER A 131 -24.19 0.14 12.75
C SER A 131 -24.60 0.37 11.30
N GLY A 132 -23.86 -0.20 10.36
CA GLY A 132 -24.30 -0.40 8.98
C GLY A 132 -24.43 -1.89 8.66
N LEU A 133 -24.61 -2.21 7.39
CA LEU A 133 -24.56 -3.58 6.88
C LEU A 133 -23.56 -3.67 5.73
N PHE A 134 -22.72 -4.70 5.75
CA PHE A 134 -22.11 -5.21 4.53
C PHE A 134 -23.20 -5.88 3.70
N THR A 135 -23.16 -5.69 2.39
CA THR A 135 -24.07 -6.40 1.48
C THR A 135 -23.48 -7.75 1.10
N ALA A 136 -24.37 -8.71 0.77
CA ALA A 136 -23.92 -9.98 0.24
C ALA A 136 -23.15 -9.76 -1.09
N ASN A 137 -22.10 -10.55 -1.29
CA ASN A 137 -21.13 -10.47 -2.39
C ASN A 137 -20.25 -9.21 -2.42
N GLU A 138 -20.29 -8.36 -1.39
CA GLU A 138 -19.39 -7.21 -1.30
C GLU A 138 -17.92 -7.67 -1.15
N ARG A 139 -17.02 -7.05 -1.92
CA ARG A 139 -15.57 -7.27 -1.84
C ARG A 139 -14.89 -6.17 -1.04
N LEU A 140 -14.05 -6.57 -0.10
CA LEU A 140 -13.36 -5.66 0.83
C LEU A 140 -11.89 -6.06 0.97
N VAL A 141 -11.02 -5.11 1.27
CA VAL A 141 -9.64 -5.38 1.66
C VAL A 141 -9.54 -5.34 3.18
N ARG A 142 -8.96 -6.37 3.80
CA ARG A 142 -8.53 -6.32 5.20
C ARG A 142 -7.19 -5.63 5.25
N LEU A 143 -7.15 -4.39 5.72
CA LEU A 143 -5.88 -3.65 5.81
C LEU A 143 -5.03 -4.25 6.93
N PHE A 144 -5.60 -4.29 8.14
CA PHE A 144 -4.97 -4.85 9.31
C PHE A 144 -6.02 -5.33 10.32
N ARG A 145 -5.57 -6.13 11.28
CA ARG A 145 -6.35 -6.57 12.44
C ARG A 145 -5.79 -5.93 13.71
N TYR A 146 -6.67 -5.32 14.49
CA TYR A 146 -6.37 -4.84 15.83
C TYR A 146 -7.25 -5.60 16.83
N ARG A 147 -6.61 -6.39 17.70
CA ARG A 147 -7.30 -7.34 18.59
C ARG A 147 -8.22 -8.27 17.78
N ASN A 148 -9.52 -8.27 18.07
CA ASN A 148 -10.52 -9.15 17.42
C ASN A 148 -11.28 -8.46 16.28
N ALA A 149 -10.85 -7.27 15.86
CA ALA A 149 -11.53 -6.51 14.80
C ALA A 149 -10.61 -6.21 13.63
N TYR A 150 -11.18 -6.23 12.44
CA TYR A 150 -10.53 -5.96 11.17
C TYR A 150 -10.87 -4.55 10.72
N CYS A 151 -9.85 -3.81 10.29
CA CYS A 151 -10.02 -2.57 9.53
C CYS A 151 -10.17 -2.93 8.05
N LEU A 152 -11.29 -2.54 7.45
CA LEU A 152 -11.75 -2.97 6.14
C LEU A 152 -11.91 -1.77 5.21
N ALA A 153 -11.41 -1.87 3.98
CA ALA A 153 -11.59 -0.86 2.93
C ALA A 153 -12.46 -1.41 1.80
N SER A 154 -13.25 -0.54 1.15
CA SER A 154 -13.93 -0.87 -0.11
C SER A 154 -12.92 -1.11 -1.23
N VAL A 155 -13.21 -2.09 -2.10
CA VAL A 155 -12.39 -2.41 -3.29
C VAL A 155 -12.74 -1.51 -4.47
N SER A 156 -13.96 -0.97 -4.53
CA SER A 156 -14.45 -0.15 -5.64
C SER A 156 -15.14 1.13 -5.15
N GLY A 157 -15.06 2.17 -5.97
CA GLY A 157 -15.62 3.49 -5.68
C GLY A 157 -14.83 4.26 -4.62
N PRO A 158 -15.43 5.28 -3.97
CA PRO A 158 -14.80 6.00 -2.88
C PRO A 158 -14.37 5.05 -1.76
N ILE A 159 -13.16 5.26 -1.23
CA ILE A 159 -12.63 4.45 -0.13
C ILE A 159 -13.52 4.66 1.10
N LYS A 160 -14.05 3.57 1.63
CA LYS A 160 -14.85 3.55 2.86
C LYS A 160 -14.19 2.63 3.86
N ILE A 161 -13.65 3.23 4.91
CA ILE A 161 -13.04 2.50 6.02
C ILE A 161 -14.11 2.07 7.02
N ARG A 162 -14.14 0.79 7.34
CA ARG A 162 -15.12 0.13 8.21
C ARG A 162 -14.43 -0.84 9.17
N TRP A 163 -15.05 -1.07 10.31
CA TRP A 163 -14.59 -2.05 11.30
C TRP A 163 -15.59 -3.19 11.40
N SER A 164 -15.09 -4.41 11.50
CA SER A 164 -15.92 -5.58 11.82
C SER A 164 -15.08 -6.67 12.49
N ALA A 165 -15.70 -7.43 13.39
CA ALA A 165 -15.12 -8.66 13.93
C ALA A 165 -15.18 -9.82 12.91
N LEU A 166 -15.95 -9.65 11.81
CA LEU A 166 -16.20 -10.68 10.80
C LEU A 166 -16.75 -11.97 11.43
N THR A 167 -17.78 -11.81 12.26
CA THR A 167 -18.46 -12.90 12.96
C THR A 167 -19.90 -13.04 12.45
N PRO A 168 -20.39 -14.26 12.17
CA PRO A 168 -19.66 -15.53 12.24
C PRO A 168 -18.67 -15.71 11.08
N ALA A 169 -17.65 -16.56 11.26
CA ALA A 169 -16.66 -16.87 10.23
C ALA A 169 -17.28 -17.41 8.92
N SER A 170 -18.45 -18.06 9.01
CA SER A 170 -19.18 -18.59 7.87
C SER A 170 -19.84 -17.53 6.98
N ALA A 171 -19.89 -16.28 7.42
CA ALA A 171 -20.55 -15.20 6.69
C ALA A 171 -19.61 -14.44 5.73
N TRP A 172 -18.33 -14.82 5.67
CA TRP A 172 -17.33 -14.28 4.75
C TRP A 172 -16.35 -15.36 4.33
N LYS A 173 -15.59 -15.10 3.27
CA LYS A 173 -14.44 -15.91 2.91
C LYS A 173 -13.29 -15.02 2.52
N ALA A 174 -12.08 -15.42 2.90
CA ALA A 174 -10.88 -14.85 2.30
C ALA A 174 -10.90 -15.22 0.83
N THR A 175 -11.08 -14.23 -0.01
CA THR A 175 -10.88 -14.34 -1.44
C THR A 175 -9.43 -13.97 -1.68
N HIS A 176 -8.54 -14.88 -1.29
CA HIS A 176 -7.36 -15.07 -2.14
C HIS A 176 -7.98 -15.36 -3.49
N ALA A 177 -7.78 -14.49 -4.48
CA ALA A 177 -8.42 -14.70 -5.78
C ALA A 177 -8.18 -16.17 -6.12
N ARG A 178 -9.31 -16.85 -6.31
CA ARG A 178 -9.47 -18.28 -6.56
C ARG A 178 -8.16 -18.83 -7.12
N GLN A 179 -7.58 -19.86 -6.49
CA GLN A 179 -6.85 -20.88 -7.23
C GLN A 179 -7.80 -21.36 -8.33
N VAL A 180 -7.87 -20.60 -9.42
CA VAL A 180 -8.13 -21.15 -10.72
C VAL A 180 -6.89 -21.99 -10.95
N ASP A 181 -7.07 -23.23 -11.40
CA ASP A 181 -6.03 -24.01 -12.06
C ASP A 181 -5.56 -23.26 -13.33
N ILE A 182 -5.02 -22.05 -13.16
CA ILE A 182 -4.12 -21.44 -14.10
C ILE A 182 -2.83 -22.19 -13.78
N SER A 183 -2.40 -23.05 -14.71
CA SER A 183 -1.06 -23.66 -14.70
C SER A 183 -0.11 -22.66 -14.05
N ALA A 184 0.47 -23.05 -12.91
CA ALA A 184 1.28 -22.20 -12.06
C ALA A 184 2.60 -21.75 -12.73
N ASP A 185 2.71 -21.97 -14.04
CA ASP A 185 3.90 -21.88 -14.86
C ASP A 185 3.80 -20.77 -15.91
N THR A 186 2.64 -20.11 -16.09
CA THR A 186 2.48 -19.09 -17.14
C THR A 186 1.85 -17.76 -16.71
N LEU A 187 2.48 -16.65 -17.12
CA LEU A 187 1.96 -15.28 -17.04
C LEU A 187 1.07 -15.01 -18.26
N ASP A 188 -0.17 -14.59 -18.01
CA ASP A 188 -1.11 -14.24 -19.07
C ASP A 188 -0.81 -12.88 -19.71
N ALA A 189 -1.33 -12.66 -20.92
CA ALA A 189 -1.20 -11.39 -21.63
C ALA A 189 -1.78 -10.19 -20.84
N ALA A 190 -2.78 -10.45 -19.99
CA ALA A 190 -3.36 -9.44 -19.11
C ALA A 190 -2.37 -8.95 -18.04
N SER A 191 -1.57 -9.84 -17.44
CA SER A 191 -0.51 -9.47 -16.50
C SER A 191 0.55 -8.62 -17.17
N CYS A 192 0.99 -9.04 -18.36
CA CYS A 192 1.95 -8.27 -19.16
C CYS A 192 1.43 -6.87 -19.48
N SER A 193 0.17 -6.76 -19.88
CA SER A 193 -0.48 -5.47 -20.16
C SER A 193 -0.54 -4.57 -18.93
N ALA A 194 -0.93 -5.12 -17.78
CA ALA A 194 -1.01 -4.38 -16.52
C ALA A 194 0.37 -3.86 -16.07
N VAL A 195 1.42 -4.69 -16.11
CA VAL A 195 2.79 -4.27 -15.77
C VAL A 195 3.29 -3.21 -16.74
N ARG A 196 3.06 -3.39 -18.05
CA ARG A 196 3.48 -2.42 -19.06
C ARG A 196 2.82 -1.06 -18.85
N ALA A 197 1.52 -1.03 -18.54
CA ALA A 197 0.80 0.21 -18.27
C ALA A 197 1.38 0.98 -17.07
N VAL A 198 1.79 0.26 -16.02
CA VAL A 198 2.45 0.86 -14.84
C VAL A 198 3.81 1.46 -15.20
N CYS A 199 4.64 0.73 -15.96
CA CYS A 199 5.92 1.24 -16.49
C CYS A 199 5.73 2.49 -17.38
N GLU A 200 4.73 2.47 -18.27
CA GLU A 200 4.45 3.59 -19.17
C GLU A 200 4.00 4.84 -18.42
N ALA A 201 3.20 4.69 -17.37
CA ALA A 201 2.81 5.81 -16.50
C ALA A 201 4.03 6.43 -15.77
N ALA A 202 4.96 5.60 -15.31
CA ALA A 202 6.21 6.07 -14.70
C ALA A 202 7.08 6.81 -15.73
N ASN A 203 7.24 6.26 -16.93
CA ASN A 203 8.02 6.89 -18.01
C ASN A 203 7.46 8.27 -18.37
N LYS A 204 6.13 8.42 -18.47
CA LYS A 204 5.50 9.73 -18.71
C LYS A 204 5.81 10.73 -17.59
N SER A 205 5.85 10.27 -16.34
CA SER A 205 6.20 11.12 -15.20
C SER A 205 7.67 11.56 -15.27
N TYR A 206 8.57 10.63 -15.60
CA TYR A 206 10.00 10.95 -15.79
C TYR A 206 10.23 11.92 -16.94
N ASP A 207 9.56 11.73 -18.08
CA ASP A 207 9.63 12.64 -19.22
C ASP A 207 9.21 14.06 -18.81
N ALA A 208 8.13 14.20 -18.03
CA ALA A 208 7.67 15.50 -17.54
C ALA A 208 8.69 16.16 -16.59
N PHE A 209 9.25 15.40 -15.63
CA PHE A 209 10.25 15.93 -14.70
C PHE A 209 11.53 16.35 -15.41
N PHE A 210 12.06 15.52 -16.32
CA PHE A 210 13.28 15.83 -17.04
C PHE A 210 13.08 16.97 -18.04
N SER A 211 11.93 17.05 -18.72
CA SER A 211 11.60 18.19 -19.58
C SER A 211 11.56 19.50 -18.79
N HIS A 212 10.95 19.50 -17.61
CA HIS A 212 10.91 20.66 -16.73
C HIS A 212 12.31 21.05 -16.22
N PHE A 213 13.09 20.07 -15.77
CA PHE A 213 14.46 20.27 -15.31
C PHE A 213 15.37 20.83 -16.41
N ASN A 214 15.31 20.27 -17.62
CA ASN A 214 16.09 20.72 -18.76
C ASN A 214 15.74 22.16 -19.16
N THR A 215 14.45 22.52 -19.10
CA THR A 215 13.98 23.89 -19.35
C THR A 215 14.55 24.87 -18.31
N LEU A 216 14.54 24.49 -17.03
CA LEU A 216 15.05 25.35 -15.95
C LEU A 216 16.56 25.51 -15.94
N THR A 217 17.29 24.45 -16.29
CA THR A 217 18.76 24.40 -16.17
C THR A 217 19.49 24.61 -17.49
N SER A 218 18.76 24.72 -18.60
CA SER A 218 19.32 24.73 -19.97
C SER A 218 20.22 23.52 -20.26
N GLN A 219 19.99 22.40 -19.57
CA GLN A 219 20.67 21.12 -19.83
C GLN A 219 19.85 20.28 -20.80
N ASP A 220 20.50 19.33 -21.47
CA ASP A 220 19.83 18.35 -22.34
C ASP A 220 20.06 16.92 -21.82
N LYS A 221 19.41 16.60 -20.70
CA LYS A 221 19.46 15.26 -20.12
C LYS A 221 18.30 14.41 -20.63
N SER A 222 18.59 13.19 -21.05
CA SER A 222 17.56 12.21 -21.39
C SER A 222 16.92 11.61 -20.14
N ALA A 223 15.59 11.49 -20.15
CA ALA A 223 14.86 10.83 -19.06
C ALA A 223 15.13 9.32 -19.07
N PRO A 224 15.29 8.69 -17.90
CA PRO A 224 15.37 7.24 -17.81
C PRO A 224 14.02 6.61 -18.17
N ARG A 225 14.04 5.40 -18.74
CA ARG A 225 12.83 4.72 -19.22
C ARG A 225 12.84 3.25 -18.87
N TRP A 226 11.74 2.78 -18.31
CA TRP A 226 11.42 1.37 -18.13
C TRP A 226 11.03 0.75 -19.47
N LYS A 227 11.70 -0.35 -19.82
CA LYS A 227 11.32 -1.23 -20.94
C LYS A 227 10.79 -2.52 -20.37
N THR A 228 9.65 -2.98 -20.87
CA THR A 228 8.99 -4.21 -20.40
C THR A 228 9.07 -5.30 -21.46
N VAL A 229 9.72 -6.41 -21.14
CA VAL A 229 9.76 -7.63 -21.95
C VAL A 229 8.91 -8.67 -21.24
N CYS A 230 7.98 -9.29 -21.98
CA CYS A 230 7.10 -10.31 -21.44
C CYS A 230 7.37 -11.65 -22.14
N THR A 231 7.59 -12.68 -21.35
CA THR A 231 7.59 -14.07 -21.78
C THR A 231 6.44 -14.80 -21.08
N SER A 232 6.23 -16.07 -21.41
CA SER A 232 5.27 -16.90 -20.68
C SER A 232 5.71 -17.14 -19.24
N SER A 233 7.00 -17.14 -18.91
CA SER A 233 7.52 -17.48 -17.57
C SER A 233 7.90 -16.27 -16.73
N GLU A 234 8.14 -15.11 -17.34
CA GLU A 234 8.56 -13.89 -16.64
C GLU A 234 8.12 -12.61 -17.35
N ILE A 235 7.89 -11.55 -16.58
CA ILE A 235 7.85 -10.18 -17.07
C ILE A 235 9.06 -9.47 -16.46
N LYS A 236 9.95 -9.02 -17.33
CA LYS A 236 11.17 -8.30 -16.95
C LYS A 236 11.05 -6.85 -17.36
N CYS A 237 11.19 -5.95 -16.39
CA CYS A 237 11.25 -4.51 -16.60
C CYS A 237 12.66 -4.03 -16.33
N THR A 238 13.28 -3.34 -17.30
CA THR A 238 14.65 -2.82 -17.17
C THR A 238 14.64 -1.30 -17.35
N LEU A 239 15.28 -0.59 -16.43
CA LEU A 239 15.47 0.85 -16.48
C LEU A 239 16.66 1.19 -17.37
N SER A 240 16.48 2.09 -18.32
CA SER A 240 17.59 2.61 -19.11
C SER A 240 18.43 3.61 -18.32
N GLY A 241 19.75 3.50 -18.41
CA GLY A 241 20.69 4.44 -17.80
C GLY A 241 21.83 3.72 -17.09
N ALA A 242 22.75 4.50 -16.52
CA ALA A 242 23.79 3.97 -15.64
C ALA A 242 23.18 3.46 -14.31
N PRO A 243 23.81 2.50 -13.62
CA PRO A 243 23.36 2.02 -12.30
C PRO A 243 23.08 3.14 -11.28
N SER A 244 23.89 4.20 -11.30
CA SER A 244 23.71 5.37 -10.43
C SER A 244 22.35 6.08 -10.60
N VAL A 245 21.73 5.98 -11.79
CA VAL A 245 20.39 6.53 -12.04
C VAL A 245 19.33 5.68 -11.35
N GLY A 246 19.47 4.35 -11.35
CA GLY A 246 18.56 3.49 -10.61
C GLY A 246 18.73 3.62 -9.10
N ASP A 247 19.95 3.89 -8.61
CA ASP A 247 20.17 4.12 -7.18
C ASP A 247 19.43 5.38 -6.73
N ALA A 248 19.51 6.45 -7.53
CA ALA A 248 18.75 7.68 -7.30
C ALA A 248 17.22 7.48 -7.41
N LEU A 249 16.77 6.48 -8.16
CA LEU A 249 15.36 6.15 -8.36
C LEU A 249 14.91 4.94 -7.53
N TYR A 250 15.69 4.48 -6.55
CA TYR A 250 15.40 3.24 -5.81
C TYR A 250 14.03 3.29 -5.11
N GLU A 251 13.73 4.39 -4.40
CA GLU A 251 12.42 4.55 -3.74
C GLU A 251 11.27 4.72 -4.74
N SER A 252 11.52 5.35 -5.90
CA SER A 252 10.55 5.42 -7.00
C SER A 252 10.27 4.02 -7.56
N THR A 253 11.30 3.21 -7.74
CA THR A 253 11.24 1.81 -8.19
C THR A 253 10.46 0.96 -7.18
N ARG A 254 10.71 1.14 -5.89
CA ARG A 254 9.96 0.45 -4.83
C ARG A 254 8.48 0.80 -4.83
N SER A 255 8.14 2.07 -5.07
CA SER A 255 6.73 2.51 -5.23
C SER A 255 6.09 1.94 -6.50
N LEU A 256 6.87 1.86 -7.59
CA LEU A 256 6.44 1.27 -8.86
C LEU A 256 6.11 -0.22 -8.71
N VAL A 257 7.00 -0.99 -8.04
CA VAL A 257 6.80 -2.41 -7.71
C VAL A 257 5.50 -2.62 -6.94
N ARG A 258 5.23 -1.82 -5.92
CA ARG A 258 3.98 -1.90 -5.15
C ARG A 258 2.74 -1.59 -5.99
N THR A 259 2.86 -0.67 -6.95
CA THR A 259 1.77 -0.37 -7.89
C THR A 259 1.52 -1.53 -8.83
N MET A 260 2.57 -2.21 -9.29
CA MET A 260 2.46 -3.45 -10.07
C MET A 260 1.85 -4.59 -9.25
N GLU A 261 2.26 -4.76 -7.99
CA GLU A 261 1.66 -5.74 -7.08
C GLU A 261 0.16 -5.49 -6.92
N ASN A 262 -0.24 -4.22 -6.76
CA ASN A 262 -1.65 -3.83 -6.70
C ASN A 262 -2.41 -4.13 -8.00
N ALA A 263 -1.80 -3.83 -9.16
CA ALA A 263 -2.39 -4.10 -10.47
C ALA A 263 -2.56 -5.61 -10.74
N LEU A 264 -1.77 -6.44 -10.05
CA LEU A 264 -1.74 -7.89 -10.18
C LEU A 264 -2.35 -8.61 -8.96
N ILE A 265 -3.13 -7.90 -8.14
CA ILE A 265 -3.79 -8.46 -6.95
C ILE A 265 -4.56 -9.72 -7.33
N GLY A 266 -4.31 -10.79 -6.57
CA GLY A 266 -4.96 -12.08 -6.76
C GLY A 266 -4.25 -13.01 -7.75
N LYS A 267 -3.15 -12.61 -8.38
CA LYS A 267 -2.35 -13.53 -9.19
C LYS A 267 -1.25 -14.19 -8.34
N PRO A 268 -0.96 -15.49 -8.54
CA PRO A 268 0.08 -16.20 -7.79
C PRO A 268 1.46 -15.84 -8.36
N ILE A 269 1.90 -14.60 -8.14
CA ILE A 269 3.17 -14.06 -8.67
C ILE A 269 4.16 -13.69 -7.56
N ARG A 270 5.45 -13.86 -7.83
CA ARG A 270 6.56 -13.32 -7.05
C ARG A 270 7.11 -12.11 -7.81
N MET A 271 7.32 -11.02 -7.11
CA MET A 271 8.02 -9.86 -7.63
C MET A 271 9.35 -9.70 -6.89
N THR A 272 10.42 -9.49 -7.64
CA THR A 272 11.74 -9.12 -7.10
C THR A 272 12.22 -7.89 -7.83
N PHE A 273 12.94 -7.01 -7.15
CA PHE A 273 13.51 -5.85 -7.81
C PHE A 273 14.90 -5.56 -7.30
N SER A 274 15.66 -4.86 -8.13
CA SER A 274 16.95 -4.27 -7.87
C SER A 274 16.98 -2.87 -8.47
N THR A 275 18.11 -2.19 -8.32
CA THR A 275 18.37 -0.81 -8.78
C THR A 275 17.83 -0.49 -10.19
N ASN A 276 18.03 -1.39 -11.16
CA ASN A 276 17.65 -1.16 -12.56
C ASN A 276 16.65 -2.20 -13.11
N GLU A 277 16.14 -3.09 -12.28
CA GLU A 277 15.39 -4.25 -12.76
C GLU A 277 14.24 -4.61 -11.84
N ILE A 278 13.08 -4.87 -12.43
CA ILE A 278 11.94 -5.50 -11.75
C ILE A 278 11.64 -6.79 -12.51
N MET A 279 11.52 -7.88 -11.78
CA MET A 279 11.09 -9.18 -12.32
C MET A 279 9.77 -9.59 -11.69
N VAL A 280 8.85 -10.05 -12.52
CA VAL A 280 7.60 -10.69 -12.12
C VAL A 280 7.63 -12.11 -12.66
N ALA A 281 7.49 -13.10 -11.79
CA ALA A 281 7.44 -14.51 -12.17
C ALA A 281 6.26 -15.20 -11.44
N PRO A 282 5.72 -16.32 -11.97
CA PRO A 282 4.78 -17.14 -11.21
C PRO A 282 5.41 -17.68 -9.92
N LYS A 283 4.63 -17.80 -8.83
CA LYS A 283 5.10 -18.41 -7.56
C LYS A 283 5.38 -19.91 -7.68
N GLY A 284 4.91 -20.57 -8.75
CA GLY A 284 5.05 -22.01 -8.99
C GLY A 284 6.20 -22.42 -9.91
N GLY A 285 6.94 -21.47 -10.51
CA GLY A 285 8.08 -21.78 -11.37
C GLY A 285 9.25 -22.31 -10.55
N ALA A 286 9.52 -23.62 -10.67
CA ALA A 286 10.63 -24.30 -10.02
C ALA A 286 11.99 -23.74 -10.47
N GLN A 287 12.96 -23.75 -9.55
CA GLN A 287 14.37 -23.93 -9.87
C GLN A 287 14.60 -25.35 -10.39
#